data_AF-A0A511NGJ3-F1
#
_entry.id   AF-A0A511NGJ3-F1
#
_cell.length_a   1.000
_cell.length_b   1.000
_cell.length_c   1.000
_cell.angle_alpha   90.00
_cell.angle_beta   90.00
_cell.angle_gamma   90.00
#
_symmetry.space_group_name_H-M   'P 1'
#
loop_
_entity.id
_entity.type
_entity.pdbx_description
1 polymer ?
#
loop_
_entity_poly.entity_id
_entity_poly.type
_entity_poly.pdbx_seq_one_letter_code
_entity_poly.pdbx_strand_id
1 'polypeptide(L)'
;MKNIFILGLSLMASVSFGQVDKIYKHSGEIVEGQIKRVGEFTVEFTYDGEDAIQSLSRYSVNKVFYGKSTRIEDVSDKIEITDDKDWHKVVILEDKSLVAGLKKGDDLKSKTGMINFRTGNGKDERAEKVLKQQAAEVRCPFILLLSDKMTGKSAKKTGSCYKYQ
;
A
#
# COMPACT_ATOMS: atom_id res chain seq x y z
N MET A 1 36.62 55.33 -33.98
CA MET A 1 36.09 55.16 -32.62
C MET A 1 34.59 54.93 -32.76
N LYS A 2 33.91 53.99 -32.11
CA LYS A 2 34.23 52.90 -31.20
C LYS A 2 32.83 52.33 -30.88
N ASN A 3 32.67 51.02 -30.98
CA ASN A 3 31.62 50.21 -30.35
C ASN A 3 30.21 50.19 -30.99
N ILE A 4 30.04 49.22 -31.90
CA ILE A 4 29.18 48.04 -31.70
C ILE A 4 28.23 48.18 -30.48
N PHE A 5 26.94 48.37 -30.73
CA PHE A 5 25.89 48.08 -29.75
C PHE A 5 25.21 46.77 -30.16
N ILE A 6 25.56 45.73 -29.42
CA ILE A 6 25.14 44.35 -29.61
C ILE A 6 23.62 44.26 -29.40
N LEU A 7 22.90 43.82 -30.43
CA LEU A 7 21.53 43.34 -30.33
C LEU A 7 21.57 42.00 -29.58
N GLY A 8 21.61 42.06 -28.25
CA GLY A 8 21.59 40.91 -27.36
C GLY A 8 20.21 40.27 -27.40
N LEU A 9 20.01 39.32 -28.31
CA LEU A 9 18.87 38.42 -28.32
C LEU A 9 18.95 37.57 -27.04
N SER A 10 18.25 38.00 -25.99
CA SER A 10 18.11 37.23 -24.76
C SER A 10 17.35 35.95 -25.07
N LEU A 11 18.07 34.85 -25.31
CA LEU A 11 17.52 33.51 -25.17
C LEU A 11 17.15 33.33 -23.70
N MET A 12 15.91 33.68 -23.35
CA MET A 12 15.25 33.08 -22.20
C MET A 12 14.99 31.62 -22.59
N ALA A 13 15.99 30.77 -22.38
CA ALA A 13 15.77 29.34 -22.28
C ALA A 13 14.85 29.13 -21.07
N SER A 14 13.54 29.13 -21.33
CA SER A 14 12.56 28.65 -20.38
C SER A 14 12.82 27.16 -20.23
N VAL A 15 13.67 26.81 -19.26
CA VAL A 15 13.73 25.46 -18.72
C VAL A 15 12.33 25.18 -18.18
N SER A 16 11.53 24.55 -19.03
CA SER A 16 10.26 23.97 -18.62
C SER A 16 10.62 22.79 -17.72
N PHE A 17 10.73 23.05 -16.42
CA PHE A 17 10.68 21.98 -15.43
C PHE A 17 9.30 21.35 -15.61
N GLY A 18 9.25 20.22 -16.33
CA GLY A 18 8.05 19.41 -16.41
C GLY A 18 7.60 19.10 -14.98
N GLN A 19 6.30 19.16 -14.73
CA GLN A 19 5.78 18.87 -13.40
C GLN A 19 6.24 17.45 -13.00
N VAL A 20 6.73 17.32 -11.76
CA VAL A 20 7.17 16.03 -11.21
C VAL A 20 5.93 15.15 -10.99
N ASP A 21 6.06 13.83 -11.18
CA ASP A 21 4.95 12.92 -10.87
C ASP A 21 4.70 12.91 -9.36
N LYS A 22 3.44 12.66 -8.98
CA LYS A 22 3.01 12.64 -7.58
C LYS A 22 2.23 11.38 -7.28
N ILE A 23 2.55 10.76 -6.15
CA ILE A 23 1.83 9.62 -5.60
C ILE A 23 1.08 10.11 -4.37
N TYR A 24 -0.26 10.07 -4.43
CA TYR A 24 -1.12 10.43 -3.33
C TYR A 24 -1.44 9.18 -2.54
N LYS A 25 -0.97 9.10 -1.29
CA LYS A 25 -1.28 7.99 -0.39
C LYS A 25 -2.64 8.17 0.29
N HIS A 26 -3.21 7.06 0.76
CA HIS A 26 -4.42 7.06 1.60
C HIS A 26 -4.22 7.69 2.98
N SER A 27 -2.96 7.85 3.41
CA SER A 27 -2.57 8.61 4.61
C SER A 27 -2.73 10.13 4.44
N GLY A 28 -2.82 10.63 3.21
CA GLY A 28 -2.72 12.05 2.88
C GLY A 28 -1.29 12.52 2.57
N GLU A 29 -0.29 11.66 2.76
CA GLU A 29 1.09 11.92 2.33
C GLU A 29 1.17 11.97 0.79
N ILE A 30 1.96 12.91 0.29
CA ILE A 30 2.28 13.03 -1.15
C ILE A 30 3.76 12.70 -1.33
N VAL A 31 4.04 11.69 -2.14
CA VAL A 31 5.41 11.35 -2.54
C VAL A 31 5.67 11.91 -3.92
N GLU A 32 6.71 12.72 -4.06
CA GLU A 32 7.17 13.27 -5.34
C GLU A 32 8.32 12.42 -5.87
N GLY A 33 8.28 12.08 -7.16
CA GLY A 33 9.28 11.23 -7.79
C GLY A 33 8.91 10.90 -9.23
N GLN A 34 9.69 10.03 -9.87
CA GLN A 34 9.34 9.53 -11.20
C GLN A 34 8.64 8.17 -11.07
N ILE A 35 7.41 8.08 -11.56
CA ILE A 35 6.68 6.80 -11.59
C ILE A 35 7.29 5.94 -12.71
N LYS A 36 7.74 4.74 -12.35
CA LYS A 36 8.28 3.76 -13.30
C LYS A 36 7.21 2.78 -13.76
N ARG A 37 6.36 2.32 -12.83
CA ARG A 37 5.31 1.35 -13.12
C ARG A 37 4.19 1.40 -12.09
N VAL A 38 2.95 1.35 -12.56
CA VAL A 38 1.78 0.98 -11.74
C VAL A 38 1.47 -0.47 -12.05
N GLY A 39 1.77 -1.36 -11.11
CA GLY A 39 1.56 -2.80 -11.24
C GLY A 39 0.22 -3.26 -10.64
N GLU A 40 0.02 -4.57 -10.66
CA GLU A 40 -1.16 -5.20 -10.04
C GLU A 40 -1.17 -4.99 -8.52
N PHE A 41 -0.01 -5.12 -7.87
CA PHE A 41 0.11 -5.13 -6.42
C PHE A 41 0.94 -3.98 -5.84
N THR A 42 1.77 -3.35 -6.66
CA THR A 42 2.73 -2.33 -6.22
C THR A 42 2.82 -1.18 -7.22
N VAL A 43 3.24 -0.02 -6.71
CA VAL A 43 3.62 1.16 -7.50
C VAL A 43 5.13 1.34 -7.34
N GLU A 44 5.85 1.26 -8.45
CA GLU A 44 7.30 1.43 -8.51
C GLU A 44 7.64 2.85 -8.94
N PHE A 45 8.54 3.50 -8.21
CA PHE A 45 8.95 4.88 -8.45
C PHE A 45 10.41 5.10 -8.04
N THR A 46 11.00 6.22 -8.45
CA THR A 46 12.29 6.69 -7.94
C THR A 46 12.11 8.07 -7.34
N TYR A 47 12.85 8.39 -6.28
CA TYR A 47 12.91 9.77 -5.81
C TYR A 47 13.59 10.66 -6.84
N ASP A 48 13.31 11.97 -6.78
CA ASP A 48 13.97 12.92 -7.66
C ASP A 48 15.49 12.95 -7.40
N GLY A 49 16.27 12.88 -8.46
CA GLY A 49 17.74 12.78 -8.36
C GLY A 49 18.29 11.42 -7.92
N GLU A 50 17.44 10.40 -7.73
CA GLU A 50 17.87 9.03 -7.39
C GLU A 50 17.56 8.03 -8.51
N ASP A 51 18.45 7.05 -8.68
CA ASP A 51 18.25 5.92 -9.60
C ASP A 51 17.65 4.68 -8.91
N ALA A 52 17.60 4.68 -7.57
CA ALA A 52 17.13 3.55 -6.78
C ALA A 52 15.60 3.42 -6.87
N ILE A 53 15.13 2.27 -7.37
CA ILE A 53 13.70 1.96 -7.46
C ILE A 53 13.15 1.64 -6.06
N GLN A 54 12.13 2.39 -5.69
CA GLN A 54 11.30 2.22 -4.52
C GLN A 54 9.96 1.61 -4.92
N SER A 55 9.33 0.91 -3.98
CA SER A 55 8.05 0.26 -4.20
C SER A 55 7.09 0.58 -3.06
N LEU A 56 5.86 0.96 -3.41
CA LEU A 56 4.75 1.11 -2.48
C LEU A 56 3.71 0.05 -2.77
N SER A 57 3.06 -0.46 -1.73
CA SER A 57 1.88 -1.30 -1.88
C SER A 57 0.77 -0.52 -2.56
N ARG A 58 0.09 -1.14 -3.52
CA ARG A 58 -1.10 -0.57 -4.17
C ARG A 58 -2.14 -0.15 -3.13
N TYR A 59 -2.28 -0.93 -2.06
CA TYR A 59 -3.19 -0.64 -0.95
C TYR A 59 -2.86 0.65 -0.20
N SER A 60 -1.63 1.15 -0.28
CA SER A 60 -1.23 2.41 0.37
C SER A 60 -1.48 3.65 -0.50
N VAL A 61 -1.74 3.46 -1.80
CA VAL A 61 -1.82 4.53 -2.81
C VAL A 61 -3.26 4.75 -3.24
N ASN A 62 -3.73 5.99 -3.12
CA ASN A 62 -5.04 6.43 -3.60
C ASN A 62 -5.01 6.61 -5.12
N LYS A 63 -4.14 7.51 -5.59
CA LYS A 63 -4.01 7.85 -7.00
C LYS A 63 -2.60 8.30 -7.32
N VAL A 64 -2.26 8.28 -8.59
CA VAL A 64 -1.05 8.88 -9.11
C VAL A 64 -1.36 9.97 -10.12
N PHE A 65 -0.49 10.97 -10.17
CA PHE A 65 -0.52 12.07 -11.12
C PHE A 65 0.79 12.06 -11.92
N TYR A 66 0.67 11.92 -13.24
CA TYR A 66 1.80 11.96 -14.16
C TYR A 66 2.05 13.40 -14.59
N GLY A 67 3.10 14.04 -14.08
CA GLY A 67 3.29 15.46 -14.27
C GLY A 67 3.63 15.86 -15.72
N LYS A 68 4.20 14.94 -16.51
CA LYS A 68 4.44 15.17 -17.95
C LYS A 68 3.17 15.19 -18.80
N SER A 69 2.21 14.31 -18.49
CA SER A 69 0.99 14.16 -19.30
C SER A 69 -0.24 14.78 -18.65
N THR A 70 -0.12 15.26 -17.41
CA THR A 70 -1.22 15.72 -16.53
C THR A 70 -2.29 14.65 -16.26
N ARG A 71 -2.02 13.39 -16.62
CA ARG A 71 -2.94 12.28 -16.43
C ARG A 71 -3.03 11.93 -14.94
N ILE A 72 -4.25 11.69 -14.47
CA ILE A 72 -4.52 11.10 -13.15
C ILE A 72 -4.94 9.65 -13.37
N GLU A 73 -4.41 8.75 -12.55
CA GLU A 73 -4.80 7.34 -12.51
C GLU A 73 -5.15 6.96 -11.08
N ASP A 74 -6.40 6.54 -10.88
CA ASP A 74 -6.84 6.01 -9.59
C ASP A 74 -6.27 4.61 -9.39
N VAL A 75 -5.66 4.38 -8.23
CA VAL A 75 -4.87 3.19 -7.95
C VAL A 75 -5.65 2.24 -7.05
N SER A 76 -6.17 2.71 -5.92
CA SER A 76 -6.99 1.90 -5.03
C SER A 76 -7.94 2.73 -4.18
N ASP A 77 -9.02 2.11 -3.74
CA ASP A 77 -9.94 2.69 -2.78
C ASP A 77 -9.45 2.50 -1.34
N LYS A 78 -9.80 3.44 -0.46
CA LYS A 78 -9.48 3.37 0.96
C LYS A 78 -10.38 2.37 1.66
N ILE A 79 -9.80 1.45 2.42
CA ILE A 79 -10.52 0.46 3.23
C ILE A 79 -10.65 1.00 4.65
N GLU A 80 -11.84 1.45 5.01
CA GLU A 80 -12.15 1.91 6.36
C GLU A 80 -12.94 0.87 7.15
N ILE A 81 -12.45 0.58 8.35
CA ILE A 81 -13.07 -0.33 9.31
C ILE A 81 -13.65 0.52 10.44
N THR A 82 -14.98 0.64 10.45
CA THR A 82 -15.69 1.52 11.40
C THR A 82 -16.21 0.76 12.61
N ASP A 83 -16.66 -0.47 12.39
CA ASP A 83 -17.30 -1.35 13.36
C ASP A 83 -16.73 -2.78 13.22
N ASP A 84 -16.81 -3.57 14.28
CA ASP A 84 -16.37 -4.97 14.33
C ASP A 84 -17.08 -5.83 13.25
N LYS A 85 -18.27 -5.42 12.81
CA LYS A 85 -19.03 -6.06 11.70
C LYS A 85 -18.37 -5.88 10.33
N ASP A 86 -17.47 -4.91 10.18
CA ASP A 86 -16.72 -4.66 8.95
C ASP A 86 -15.57 -5.66 8.71
N TRP A 87 -15.47 -6.74 9.50
CA TRP A 87 -14.45 -7.78 9.36
C TRP A 87 -14.31 -8.34 7.92
N HIS A 88 -15.39 -8.32 7.13
CA HIS A 88 -15.38 -8.76 5.73
C HIS A 88 -14.55 -7.85 4.81
N LYS A 89 -14.40 -6.56 5.15
CA LYS A 89 -13.57 -5.59 4.42
C LYS A 89 -12.08 -5.74 4.74
N VAL A 90 -11.73 -6.48 5.81
CA VAL A 90 -10.34 -6.70 6.20
C VAL A 90 -9.65 -7.59 5.17
N VAL A 91 -8.52 -7.10 4.67
CA VAL A 91 -7.72 -7.76 3.64
C VAL A 91 -6.55 -8.48 4.30
N ILE A 92 -6.38 -9.75 3.95
CA ILE A 92 -5.20 -10.51 4.33
C ILE A 92 -4.15 -10.31 3.24
N LEU A 93 -2.98 -9.86 3.65
CA LEU A 93 -1.80 -9.69 2.83
C LEU A 93 -0.91 -10.92 3.03
N GLU A 94 -0.57 -11.59 1.92
CA GLU A 94 0.24 -12.81 1.94
C GLU A 94 1.74 -12.53 1.76
N ASP A 95 2.08 -11.37 1.20
CA ASP A 95 3.45 -10.95 0.94
C ASP A 95 3.80 -9.67 1.71
N LYS A 96 5.03 -9.62 2.22
CA LYS A 96 5.64 -8.45 2.84
C LYS A 96 5.76 -7.26 1.88
N SER A 97 5.86 -7.49 0.57
CA SER A 97 5.86 -6.41 -0.42
C SER A 97 4.58 -5.55 -0.34
N LEU A 98 3.46 -6.17 0.03
CA LEU A 98 2.14 -5.51 0.13
C LEU A 98 1.97 -4.66 1.39
N VAL A 99 2.91 -4.69 2.33
CA VAL A 99 2.90 -3.81 3.50
C VAL A 99 3.75 -2.55 3.32
N ALA A 100 4.43 -2.41 2.18
CA ALA A 100 5.24 -1.22 1.89
C ALA A 100 4.37 0.04 1.86
N GLY A 101 4.71 1.04 2.67
CA GLY A 101 3.92 2.26 2.84
C GLY A 101 2.75 2.16 3.83
N LEU A 102 2.58 1.01 4.48
CA LEU A 102 1.64 0.83 5.60
C LEU A 102 2.39 0.80 6.93
N LYS A 103 1.72 1.26 7.99
CA LYS A 103 2.27 1.27 9.35
C LYS A 103 1.92 -0.03 10.07
N LYS A 104 2.95 -0.73 10.58
CA LYS A 104 2.76 -1.90 11.44
C LYS A 104 2.11 -1.48 12.77
N GLY A 105 1.04 -2.16 13.14
CA GLY A 105 0.37 -2.07 14.43
C GLY A 105 0.61 -3.31 15.29
N ASP A 106 -0.44 -3.73 16.00
CA ASP A 106 -0.39 -4.85 16.94
C ASP A 106 -0.35 -6.23 16.27
N ASP A 107 0.25 -7.20 16.95
CA ASP A 107 0.24 -8.59 16.50
C ASP A 107 -1.05 -9.29 16.95
N LEU A 108 -1.77 -9.86 15.99
CA LEU A 108 -3.01 -10.60 16.18
C LEU A 108 -2.77 -12.11 16.24
N LYS A 109 -3.49 -12.79 17.12
CA LYS A 109 -3.37 -14.24 17.32
C LYS A 109 -4.76 -14.87 17.36
N SER A 110 -5.10 -15.59 16.31
CA SER A 110 -6.29 -16.45 16.32
C SER A 110 -5.94 -17.83 16.91
N LYS A 111 -6.74 -18.26 17.88
CA LYS A 111 -6.75 -19.66 18.36
C LYS A 111 -8.19 -20.15 18.25
N THR A 112 -8.45 -21.06 17.33
CA THR A 112 -9.78 -21.70 17.24
C THR A 112 -9.79 -22.98 18.07
N GLY A 113 -10.80 -23.14 18.92
CA GLY A 113 -11.06 -24.38 19.69
C GLY A 113 -11.39 -25.57 18.77
N MET A 114 -11.30 -26.79 19.34
CA MET A 114 -11.45 -28.10 18.69
C MET A 114 -12.39 -28.12 17.47
N ILE A 115 -11.82 -28.33 16.28
CA ILE A 115 -12.55 -28.42 15.00
C ILE A 115 -12.89 -29.89 14.71
N ASN A 116 -14.19 -30.19 14.63
CA ASN A 116 -14.70 -31.51 14.26
C ASN A 116 -14.16 -31.94 12.88
N PHE A 117 -13.50 -33.09 12.84
CA PHE A 117 -12.73 -33.64 11.70
C PHE A 117 -13.55 -33.99 10.43
N ARG A 118 -14.86 -33.74 10.40
CA ARG A 118 -15.75 -34.18 9.30
C ARG A 118 -15.76 -33.25 8.08
N THR A 119 -15.09 -32.10 8.14
CA THR A 119 -15.07 -31.12 7.04
C THR A 119 -13.63 -30.67 6.80
N GLY A 120 -12.91 -31.40 5.93
CA GLY A 120 -11.49 -31.15 5.63
C GLY A 120 -11.19 -29.75 5.08
N ASN A 121 -12.18 -29.09 4.47
CA ASN A 121 -12.00 -27.81 3.76
C ASN A 121 -12.39 -26.56 4.57
N GLY A 122 -12.95 -26.71 5.78
CA GLY A 122 -13.51 -25.58 6.56
C GLY A 122 -12.64 -25.06 7.70
N LYS A 123 -11.36 -25.46 7.77
CA LYS A 123 -10.46 -25.17 8.90
C LYS A 123 -9.78 -23.80 8.77
N ASP A 124 -9.32 -23.47 7.56
CA ASP A 124 -8.60 -22.22 7.29
C ASP A 124 -9.54 -21.03 7.29
N GLU A 125 -10.73 -21.18 6.69
CA GLU A 125 -11.76 -20.15 6.64
C GLU A 125 -12.22 -19.69 8.03
N ARG A 126 -12.34 -20.61 9.00
CA ARG A 126 -12.73 -20.26 10.38
C ARG A 126 -11.63 -19.52 11.12
N ALA A 127 -10.38 -19.94 10.98
CA ALA A 127 -9.25 -19.27 11.63
C ALA A 127 -9.03 -17.87 11.03
N GLU A 128 -9.18 -17.73 9.72
CA GLU A 128 -9.13 -16.44 9.03
C GLU A 128 -10.27 -15.53 9.43
N LYS A 129 -11.50 -16.05 9.54
CA LYS A 129 -12.63 -15.26 10.03
C LYS A 129 -12.38 -14.70 11.43
N VAL A 130 -11.91 -15.53 12.37
CA VAL A 130 -11.57 -15.06 13.73
C VAL A 130 -10.47 -13.99 13.70
N LEU A 131 -9.46 -14.18 12.84
CA LEU A 131 -8.38 -13.21 12.70
C LEU A 131 -8.88 -11.87 12.12
N LYS A 132 -9.76 -11.90 11.13
CA LYS A 132 -10.41 -10.71 10.54
C LYS A 132 -11.32 -10.00 11.54
N GLN A 133 -12.05 -10.74 12.38
CA GLN A 133 -12.87 -10.16 13.44
C GLN A 133 -12.01 -9.44 14.48
N GLN A 134 -10.93 -10.07 14.95
CA GLN A 134 -9.97 -9.42 15.85
C GLN A 134 -9.35 -8.17 15.24
N ALA A 135 -9.03 -8.20 13.94
CA ALA A 135 -8.53 -7.03 13.24
C ALA A 135 -9.57 -5.90 13.16
N ALA A 136 -10.85 -6.25 12.97
CA ALA A 136 -11.92 -5.27 12.94
C ALA A 136 -12.15 -4.58 14.29
N GLU A 137 -12.08 -5.35 15.39
CA GLU A 137 -12.13 -4.83 16.78
C GLU A 137 -11.05 -3.78 17.03
N VAL A 138 -9.85 -3.98 16.50
CA VAL A 138 -8.74 -3.00 16.62
C VAL A 138 -8.71 -1.97 15.49
N ARG A 139 -9.76 -1.90 14.66
CA ARG A 139 -9.89 -1.02 13.49
C ARG A 139 -8.71 -1.13 12.52
N CYS A 140 -8.36 -2.35 12.18
CA CYS A 140 -7.23 -2.67 11.33
C CYS A 140 -7.68 -3.22 9.98
N PRO A 141 -7.44 -2.48 8.87
CA PRO A 141 -7.87 -2.89 7.55
C PRO A 141 -7.02 -4.01 6.93
N PHE A 142 -5.76 -4.17 7.36
CA PHE A 142 -4.83 -5.11 6.73
C PHE A 142 -4.19 -6.06 7.75
N ILE A 143 -4.02 -7.32 7.36
CA ILE A 143 -3.33 -8.34 8.18
C ILE A 143 -2.26 -9.01 7.34
N LEU A 144 -0.99 -8.91 7.74
CA LEU A 144 0.07 -9.75 7.16
C LEU A 144 0.12 -11.07 7.91
N LEU A 145 -0.06 -12.21 7.23
CA LEU A 145 0.12 -13.51 7.87
C LEU A 145 1.60 -13.78 8.17
N LEU A 146 1.91 -14.11 9.42
CA LEU A 146 3.28 -14.42 9.87
C LEU A 146 3.53 -15.91 10.00
N SER A 147 2.52 -16.66 10.44
CA SER A 147 2.62 -18.11 10.52
C SER A 147 1.25 -18.75 10.44
N ASP A 148 1.21 -19.84 9.69
CA ASP A 148 0.11 -20.80 9.69
C ASP A 148 0.68 -22.12 10.22
N LYS A 149 0.32 -22.47 11.46
CA LYS A 149 0.78 -23.71 12.10
C LYS A 149 -0.42 -24.56 12.46
N MET A 150 -0.48 -25.75 11.88
CA MET A 150 -1.36 -26.81 12.34
C MET A 150 -0.75 -27.48 13.57
N THR A 151 -1.47 -27.45 14.69
CA THR A 151 -1.08 -28.17 15.93
C THR A 151 -2.16 -29.17 16.28
N GLY A 152 -1.95 -30.44 15.89
CA GLY A 152 -2.89 -31.52 16.13
C GLY A 152 -4.25 -31.29 15.48
N LYS A 153 -5.30 -31.15 16.29
CA LYS A 153 -6.68 -30.90 15.83
C LYS A 153 -7.02 -29.41 15.68
N SER A 154 -6.08 -28.48 15.84
CA SER A 154 -6.35 -27.04 15.82
C SER A 154 -5.47 -26.31 14.79
N ALA A 155 -6.07 -25.33 14.11
CA ALA A 155 -5.36 -24.36 13.26
C ALA A 155 -5.04 -23.12 14.09
N LYS A 156 -3.78 -22.65 14.03
CA LYS A 156 -3.32 -21.43 14.68
C LYS A 156 -2.72 -20.52 13.62
N LYS A 157 -3.43 -19.43 13.31
CA LYS A 157 -2.94 -18.36 12.43
C LYS A 157 -2.54 -17.14 13.26
N THR A 158 -1.33 -16.64 13.04
CA THR A 158 -0.83 -15.39 13.62
C THR A 158 -0.55 -14.40 12.52
N GLY A 159 -0.98 -13.15 12.70
CA GLY A 159 -0.70 -12.08 11.75
C GLY A 159 -0.34 -10.78 12.45
N SER A 160 0.25 -9.85 11.72
CA SER A 160 0.47 -8.48 12.18
C SER A 160 -0.55 -7.55 11.53
N CYS A 161 -1.15 -6.68 12.33
CA CYS A 161 -2.01 -5.61 11.85
C CYS A 161 -1.19 -4.54 11.10
N TYR A 162 -1.75 -4.03 10.00
CA TYR A 162 -1.24 -2.86 9.29
C TYR A 162 -2.34 -1.82 9.08
N LYS A 163 -2.00 -0.55 9.26
CA LYS A 163 -2.88 0.60 9.10
C LYS A 163 -2.27 1.60 8.11
N TYR A 164 -3.10 2.50 7.60
CA TYR A 164 -2.60 3.68 6.89
C TYR A 164 -1.72 4.51 7.83
N GLN A 165 -0.62 5.02 7.28
CA GLN A 165 0.34 5.84 8.02
C GLN A 165 -0.24 7.19 8.43
#